data_AF-A0A3N1KBB6-F1
#
_entry.id   AF-A0A3N1KBB6-F1
#
_cell.length_a   1.000
_cell.length_b   1.000
_cell.length_c   1.000
_cell.angle_alpha   90.00
_cell.angle_beta   90.00
_cell.angle_gamma   90.00
#
_symmetry.space_group_name_H-M   'P 1'
#
loop_
_entity.id
_entity.type
_entity.pdbx_description
1 polymer ?
#
loop_
_entity_poly.entity_id
_entity_poly.type
_entity_poly.pdbx_seq_one_letter_code
_entity_poly.pdbx_strand_id
1 'polypeptide(L)'
;MRATPGWQDAAVTDTPANDGTRDATPVARPSSPTSASPATASASPDAAPTVGSTPTGSTPVYSTPESTGPDAALSPDTATPLVDDPALTETAATADANRHTLVENVMGVVTGVFIASFGLFLLKASGAVSGGTAGIALLLDYAGPLSFGALFMLVNVPFFALAVWKKGIAFTLRTVLTVAMVSAMSYLHPAVFHIESVDPVYGTLGGNLLVGVGLLILFRHGASLGGINILALVLQEKLGWRAGYVQMAVDVVIILFSLTVVSPWIVLLSAAGAVVLNLVLALNHKQGRYLGRT
;
A
#
# COMPACT_ATOMS: atom_id res chain seq x y z
N MET A 1 55.87 31.43 8.58
CA MET A 1 56.25 32.85 8.45
C MET A 1 56.75 33.09 7.03
N ARG A 2 56.17 34.09 6.34
CA ARG A 2 56.49 34.65 5.00
C ARG A 2 56.31 33.72 3.80
N ALA A 3 55.91 34.17 2.62
CA ALA A 3 55.18 35.34 2.09
C ALA A 3 54.98 35.02 0.59
N THR A 4 53.95 35.61 -0.01
CA THR A 4 53.57 35.55 -1.44
C THR A 4 54.63 36.16 -2.38
N PRO A 5 54.50 35.91 -3.69
CA PRO A 5 54.12 36.99 -4.64
C PRO A 5 53.06 36.49 -5.65
N GLY A 6 52.11 37.27 -6.18
CA GLY A 6 52.12 38.68 -6.53
C GLY A 6 52.06 38.81 -8.05
N TRP A 7 50.86 38.90 -8.64
CA TRP A 7 50.64 39.37 -10.01
C TRP A 7 49.34 40.18 -10.08
N GLN A 8 49.50 41.48 -10.31
CA GLN A 8 48.48 42.46 -10.66
C GLN A 8 48.49 42.68 -12.17
N ASP A 9 47.29 42.96 -12.71
CA ASP A 9 46.94 43.85 -13.82
C ASP A 9 47.42 43.60 -15.27
N ALA A 10 46.43 43.33 -16.15
CA ALA A 10 46.24 43.81 -17.53
C ALA A 10 45.14 42.95 -18.19
N ALA A 11 44.14 43.40 -18.96
CA ALA A 11 43.77 44.70 -19.49
C ALA A 11 42.29 44.64 -19.93
N VAL A 12 41.67 45.82 -19.98
CA VAL A 12 40.35 46.14 -20.53
C VAL A 12 40.45 46.33 -22.05
N THR A 13 39.47 45.83 -22.82
CA THR A 13 38.99 46.48 -24.07
C THR A 13 37.56 46.04 -24.42
N ASP A 14 36.66 47.02 -24.36
CA ASP A 14 35.58 47.39 -25.29
C ASP A 14 34.40 46.47 -25.67
N THR A 15 33.22 46.99 -25.30
CA THR A 15 31.82 46.76 -25.73
C THR A 15 31.57 47.20 -27.19
N PRO A 16 30.44 46.82 -27.85
CA PRO A 16 29.18 47.60 -27.74
C PRO A 16 27.92 46.68 -27.61
N ALA A 17 26.99 46.97 -26.69
CA ALA A 17 25.80 47.80 -26.86
C ALA A 17 24.74 47.21 -27.83
N ASN A 18 23.66 46.66 -27.26
CA ASN A 18 22.34 46.64 -27.88
C ASN A 18 21.29 47.02 -26.80
N ASP A 19 20.98 48.30 -26.77
CA ASP A 19 19.79 48.95 -26.20
C ASP A 19 18.71 48.83 -27.30
N GLY A 20 17.51 48.31 -27.14
CA GLY A 20 16.60 48.30 -26.00
C GLY A 20 15.19 48.45 -26.57
N THR A 21 14.24 48.64 -25.66
CA THR A 21 12.87 49.15 -25.85
C THR A 21 11.69 48.15 -25.88
N ARG A 22 10.91 48.26 -24.78
CA ARG A 22 9.44 48.36 -24.69
C ARG A 22 8.67 47.03 -24.73
N ASP A 23 7.75 46.69 -23.81
CA ASP A 23 6.83 47.51 -23.01
C ASP A 23 6.43 46.84 -21.68
N ALA A 24 6.02 47.68 -20.74
CA ALA A 24 5.57 47.33 -19.41
C ALA A 24 4.03 47.45 -19.28
N THR A 25 3.39 46.42 -18.68
CA THR A 25 2.16 46.45 -17.82
C THR A 25 0.81 46.93 -18.41
N PRO A 26 -0.38 46.67 -17.80
CA PRO A 26 -0.68 46.12 -16.46
C PRO A 26 -1.82 45.07 -16.34
N VAL A 27 -1.92 44.54 -15.11
CA VAL A 27 -3.01 43.84 -14.40
C VAL A 27 -4.46 44.24 -14.77
N ALA A 28 -5.36 43.24 -14.89
CA ALA A 28 -6.77 43.32 -14.45
C ALA A 28 -7.48 41.94 -14.36
N ARG A 29 -7.88 41.54 -13.15
CA ARG A 29 -9.17 40.86 -12.82
C ARG A 29 -10.11 41.98 -12.32
N PRO A 30 -11.45 41.92 -12.42
CA PRO A 30 -12.25 40.84 -11.81
C PRO A 30 -13.62 40.54 -12.48
N SER A 31 -14.38 39.64 -11.83
CA SER A 31 -15.85 39.56 -11.68
C SER A 31 -16.56 38.30 -12.23
N SER A 32 -16.97 37.44 -11.30
CA SER A 32 -18.26 36.73 -11.35
C SER A 32 -19.34 37.73 -10.89
N PRO A 33 -20.57 37.70 -11.43
CA PRO A 33 -21.56 36.73 -10.94
C PRO A 33 -22.53 36.26 -12.04
N THR A 34 -23.24 35.15 -11.80
CA THR A 34 -24.71 35.03 -12.01
C THR A 34 -25.11 33.56 -11.87
N SER A 35 -25.79 33.32 -10.76
CA SER A 35 -26.75 32.25 -10.54
C SER A 35 -27.93 32.35 -11.51
N ALA A 36 -28.29 31.25 -12.16
CA ALA A 36 -29.62 31.05 -12.71
C ALA A 36 -30.07 29.59 -12.47
N SER A 37 -31.11 29.48 -11.64
CA SER A 37 -31.96 28.30 -11.40
C SER A 37 -32.79 27.98 -12.66
N PRO A 38 -33.46 26.81 -12.76
CA PRO A 38 -34.83 26.78 -12.23
C PRO A 38 -35.24 25.46 -11.54
N ALA A 39 -36.15 25.62 -10.56
CA ALA A 39 -37.37 24.84 -10.28
C ALA A 39 -37.35 23.31 -10.50
N THR A 40 -37.90 22.48 -9.61
CA THR A 40 -39.32 22.48 -9.22
C THR A 40 -39.52 21.43 -8.09
N ALA A 41 -40.49 21.68 -7.18
CA ALA A 41 -41.47 20.76 -6.57
C ALA A 41 -41.07 19.28 -6.27
N SER A 42 -41.45 18.60 -5.18
CA SER A 42 -42.50 18.76 -4.17
C SER A 42 -42.46 17.50 -3.28
N ALA A 43 -43.00 17.62 -2.05
CA ALA A 43 -43.72 16.57 -1.32
C ALA A 43 -42.96 15.36 -0.70
N SER A 44 -42.96 15.32 0.64
CA SER A 44 -43.08 14.12 1.50
C SER A 44 -44.51 13.51 1.40
N PRO A 45 -44.89 12.44 2.14
CA PRO A 45 -44.18 11.30 2.76
C PRO A 45 -44.86 9.93 2.39
N ASP A 46 -44.55 8.88 3.16
CA ASP A 46 -45.28 7.59 3.33
C ASP A 46 -45.02 6.44 2.34
N ALA A 47 -44.42 5.36 2.87
CA ALA A 47 -45.11 4.07 3.03
C ALA A 47 -44.16 3.02 3.64
N ALA A 48 -44.43 2.65 4.89
CA ALA A 48 -44.02 1.38 5.48
C ALA A 48 -45.08 0.31 5.17
N PRO A 49 -44.71 -0.99 5.16
CA PRO A 49 -45.69 -2.02 5.48
C PRO A 49 -45.25 -2.87 6.70
N THR A 50 -46.08 -2.78 7.73
CA THR A 50 -46.71 -3.89 8.48
C THR A 50 -45.95 -5.19 8.73
N VAL A 51 -45.59 -5.38 10.02
CA VAL A 51 -45.29 -6.68 10.66
C VAL A 51 -46.59 -7.24 11.23
N GLY A 52 -46.86 -8.52 10.96
CA GLY A 52 -48.03 -9.24 11.45
C GLY A 52 -47.71 -10.70 11.79
N SER A 53 -47.95 -11.02 13.07
CA SER A 53 -48.33 -12.32 13.66
C SER A 53 -47.38 -13.54 13.61
N THR A 54 -46.88 -13.88 14.80
CA THR A 54 -46.67 -15.25 15.34
C THR A 54 -47.96 -16.08 15.26
N PRO A 55 -47.91 -17.44 15.23
CA PRO A 55 -47.95 -18.19 16.50
C PRO A 55 -47.21 -19.56 16.53
N THR A 56 -46.70 -19.87 17.73
CA THR A 56 -46.88 -21.13 18.50
C THR A 56 -46.60 -22.50 17.87
N GLY A 57 -45.62 -23.19 18.46
CA GLY A 57 -45.83 -24.49 19.10
C GLY A 57 -45.42 -25.75 18.31
N SER A 58 -44.49 -26.50 18.89
CA SER A 58 -44.60 -27.93 19.25
C SER A 58 -43.28 -28.69 19.09
N THR A 59 -42.76 -29.15 20.23
CA THR A 59 -41.76 -30.22 20.37
C THR A 59 -42.35 -31.56 19.93
N PRO A 60 -41.49 -32.52 19.52
CA PRO A 60 -41.68 -33.88 20.01
C PRO A 60 -40.41 -34.48 20.63
N VAL A 61 -40.67 -35.37 21.58
CA VAL A 61 -39.75 -36.10 22.45
C VAL A 61 -39.68 -37.57 21.97
N TYR A 62 -38.46 -38.11 21.97
CA TYR A 62 -38.02 -39.52 22.14
C TYR A 62 -38.50 -40.62 21.17
N SER A 63 -37.54 -41.37 20.60
CA SER A 63 -37.42 -42.83 20.83
C SER A 63 -36.22 -43.45 20.09
N THR A 64 -35.32 -44.08 20.84
CA THR A 64 -34.44 -45.17 20.40
C THR A 64 -35.24 -46.47 20.41
N PRO A 65 -34.88 -47.46 19.58
CA PRO A 65 -34.74 -48.80 20.11
C PRO A 65 -33.46 -49.51 19.69
N GLU A 66 -33.16 -50.51 20.50
CA GLU A 66 -31.96 -51.33 20.64
C GLU A 66 -31.96 -52.57 19.72
N SER A 67 -30.74 -53.09 19.43
CA SER A 67 -30.36 -54.49 19.12
C SER A 67 -30.98 -55.23 17.93
N THR A 68 -30.15 -55.85 17.07
CA THR A 68 -29.89 -57.32 17.05
C THR A 68 -29.07 -57.75 15.81
N GLY A 69 -27.89 -58.35 16.05
CA GLY A 69 -27.34 -59.58 15.44
C GLY A 69 -27.03 -59.73 13.93
N PRO A 70 -26.11 -60.66 13.55
CA PRO A 70 -25.42 -60.69 12.24
C PRO A 70 -25.91 -61.80 11.29
N ASP A 71 -25.61 -61.63 9.99
CA ASP A 71 -25.51 -62.60 8.88
C ASP A 71 -26.33 -62.22 7.65
N ALA A 72 -25.65 -61.99 6.52
CA ALA A 72 -25.95 -62.62 5.22
C ALA A 72 -25.14 -61.98 4.08
N ALA A 73 -24.16 -62.75 3.61
CA ALA A 73 -23.88 -63.08 2.21
C ALA A 73 -23.83 -61.98 1.11
N LEU A 74 -22.67 -61.95 0.48
CA LEU A 74 -22.34 -61.37 -0.83
C LEU A 74 -23.34 -61.75 -1.95
N SER A 75 -23.63 -60.79 -2.82
CA SER A 75 -23.88 -61.02 -4.25
C SER A 75 -23.29 -59.87 -5.07
N PRO A 76 -22.57 -60.12 -6.18
CA PRO A 76 -21.87 -59.11 -6.97
C PRO A 76 -22.62 -58.86 -8.28
N ASP A 77 -23.46 -57.83 -8.36
CA ASP A 77 -23.71 -57.12 -9.62
C ASP A 77 -24.72 -55.99 -9.37
N THR A 78 -24.22 -54.77 -9.27
CA THR A 78 -24.90 -53.57 -9.77
C THR A 78 -23.82 -52.49 -9.83
N ALA A 79 -23.08 -52.46 -10.95
CA ALA A 79 -22.37 -51.26 -11.32
C ALA A 79 -23.41 -50.18 -11.65
N THR A 80 -23.85 -49.45 -10.62
CA THR A 80 -24.54 -48.18 -10.79
C THR A 80 -23.63 -47.28 -11.61
N PRO A 81 -24.10 -46.66 -12.72
CA PRO A 81 -23.25 -45.73 -13.45
C PRO A 81 -22.88 -44.60 -12.49
N LEU A 82 -21.59 -44.27 -12.44
CA LEU A 82 -21.10 -43.05 -11.82
C LEU A 82 -21.97 -41.91 -12.34
N VAL A 83 -22.84 -41.39 -11.46
CA VAL A 83 -23.53 -40.13 -11.72
C VAL A 83 -22.41 -39.10 -11.76
N ASP A 84 -22.03 -38.70 -12.97
CA ASP A 84 -21.20 -37.53 -13.22
C ASP A 84 -21.97 -36.33 -12.66
N ASP A 85 -21.81 -36.08 -11.36
CA ASP A 85 -22.48 -34.97 -10.70
C ASP A 85 -21.87 -33.67 -11.22
N PRO A 86 -22.58 -32.91 -12.08
CA PRO A 86 -22.04 -31.70 -12.67
C PRO A 86 -21.73 -30.65 -11.58
N ALA A 87 -22.38 -30.73 -10.41
CA ALA A 87 -22.15 -29.81 -9.30
C ALA A 87 -20.79 -30.04 -8.61
N LEU A 88 -20.30 -31.29 -8.54
CA LEU A 88 -18.97 -31.60 -8.00
C LEU A 88 -17.86 -31.17 -8.98
N THR A 89 -18.14 -31.25 -10.28
CA THR A 89 -17.23 -30.82 -11.35
C THR A 89 -17.16 -29.29 -11.44
N GLU A 90 -18.30 -28.60 -11.28
CA GLU A 90 -18.39 -27.13 -11.27
C GLU A 90 -17.78 -26.52 -9.99
N THR A 91 -17.93 -27.20 -8.85
CA THR A 91 -17.28 -26.82 -7.58
C THR A 91 -15.76 -26.97 -7.64
N ALA A 92 -15.24 -28.00 -8.33
CA ALA A 92 -13.80 -28.15 -8.55
C ALA A 92 -13.25 -27.15 -9.56
N ALA A 93 -13.98 -26.86 -10.65
CA ALA A 93 -13.56 -25.95 -11.70
C ALA A 93 -13.49 -24.47 -11.25
N THR A 94 -14.30 -24.06 -10.28
CA THR A 94 -14.29 -22.69 -9.75
C THR A 94 -13.16 -22.40 -8.75
N ALA A 95 -12.54 -23.44 -8.17
CA ALA A 95 -11.43 -23.29 -7.21
C ALA A 95 -10.07 -23.04 -7.87
N ASP A 96 -9.86 -23.54 -9.10
CA ASP A 96 -8.60 -23.36 -9.85
C ASP A 96 -8.51 -22.03 -10.62
N ALA A 97 -9.63 -21.36 -10.84
CA ALA A 97 -9.70 -20.12 -11.64
C ALA A 97 -9.00 -18.89 -11.01
N ASN A 98 -8.50 -18.97 -9.79
CA ASN A 98 -7.92 -17.84 -9.04
C ASN A 98 -6.44 -18.03 -8.62
N ARG A 99 -5.76 -19.04 -9.16
CA ARG A 99 -4.31 -19.24 -8.90
C ARG A 99 -3.50 -18.55 -10.00
N HIS A 100 -2.86 -17.45 -9.66
CA HIS A 100 -1.89 -16.82 -10.55
C HIS A 100 -0.82 -17.81 -10.98
N THR A 101 -0.55 -17.89 -12.28
CA THR A 101 0.55 -18.70 -12.80
C THR A 101 1.89 -18.20 -12.25
N LEU A 102 2.93 -19.03 -12.27
CA LEU A 102 4.26 -18.62 -11.78
C LEU A 102 4.77 -17.40 -12.55
N VAL A 103 4.53 -17.34 -13.86
CA VAL A 103 4.90 -16.22 -14.73
C VAL A 103 4.15 -14.95 -14.34
N GLU A 104 2.83 -15.02 -14.12
CA GLU A 104 2.05 -13.88 -13.63
C GLU A 104 2.57 -13.37 -12.28
N ASN A 105 2.94 -14.27 -11.37
CA ASN A 105 3.50 -13.88 -10.08
C ASN A 105 4.84 -13.16 -10.22
N VAL A 106 5.73 -13.66 -11.08
CA VAL A 106 7.03 -13.01 -11.31
C VAL A 106 6.83 -11.64 -11.95
N MET A 107 6.03 -11.55 -13.02
CA MET A 107 5.75 -10.28 -13.71
C MET A 107 5.09 -9.26 -12.78
N GLY A 108 4.12 -9.71 -11.98
CA GLY A 108 3.44 -8.88 -11.00
C GLY A 108 4.38 -8.37 -9.92
N VAL A 109 5.24 -9.23 -9.36
CA VAL A 109 6.23 -8.81 -8.35
C VAL A 109 7.24 -7.83 -8.93
N VAL A 110 7.79 -8.10 -10.12
CA VAL A 110 8.74 -7.19 -10.78
C VAL A 110 8.11 -5.82 -11.03
N THR A 111 6.88 -5.80 -11.54
CA THR A 111 6.13 -4.56 -11.81
C THR A 111 5.86 -3.80 -10.51
N GLY A 112 5.38 -4.48 -9.47
CA GLY A 112 5.12 -3.88 -8.16
C GLY A 112 6.38 -3.34 -7.49
N VAL A 113 7.50 -4.07 -7.59
CA VAL A 113 8.83 -3.62 -7.13
C VAL A 113 9.23 -2.35 -7.86
N PHE A 114 9.18 -2.34 -9.19
CA PHE A 114 9.60 -1.19 -9.99
C PHE A 114 8.78 0.05 -9.63
N ILE A 115 7.45 -0.06 -9.62
CA ILE A 115 6.54 1.04 -9.30
C ILE A 115 6.78 1.56 -7.88
N ALA A 116 6.88 0.65 -6.89
CA ALA A 116 7.08 1.07 -5.51
C ALA A 116 8.46 1.69 -5.27
N SER A 117 9.51 1.11 -5.82
CA SER A 117 10.88 1.64 -5.68
C SER A 117 11.07 2.95 -6.42
N PHE A 118 10.41 3.16 -7.56
CA PHE A 118 10.39 4.45 -8.24
C PHE A 118 9.62 5.51 -7.42
N GLY A 119 8.48 5.14 -6.82
CA GLY A 119 7.77 6.02 -5.88
C GLY A 119 8.62 6.43 -4.68
N LEU A 120 9.38 5.50 -4.10
CA LEU A 120 10.35 5.77 -3.02
C LEU A 120 11.50 6.66 -3.48
N PHE A 121 11.98 6.48 -4.71
CA PHE A 121 12.99 7.35 -5.30
C PHE A 121 12.49 8.79 -5.44
N LEU A 122 11.25 8.99 -5.91
CA LEU A 122 10.65 10.34 -5.98
C LEU A 122 10.49 10.97 -4.59
N LEU A 123 10.08 10.18 -3.58
CA LEU A 123 9.98 10.66 -2.20
C LEU A 123 11.33 11.12 -1.67
N LYS A 124 12.38 10.33 -1.93
CA LYS A 124 13.75 10.68 -1.57
C LYS A 124 14.21 11.95 -2.29
N ALA A 125 13.91 12.08 -3.58
CA ALA A 125 14.24 13.27 -4.36
C ALA A 125 13.50 14.54 -3.90
N SER A 126 12.30 14.40 -3.32
CA SER A 126 11.57 15.51 -2.69
C SER A 126 11.94 15.75 -1.21
N GLY A 127 12.85 14.96 -0.63
CA GLY A 127 13.21 15.01 0.78
C GLY A 127 12.09 14.55 1.74
N ALA A 128 11.03 13.94 1.20
CA ALA A 128 9.86 13.54 1.95
C ALA A 128 10.01 12.13 2.53
N VAL A 129 9.15 11.80 3.49
CA VAL A 129 9.12 10.51 4.16
C VAL A 129 7.75 9.86 3.92
N SER A 130 7.72 8.53 3.83
CA SER A 130 6.48 7.75 3.73
C SER A 130 6.10 7.13 5.07
N GLY A 131 4.99 6.39 5.11
CA GLY A 131 4.63 5.56 6.25
C GLY A 131 5.39 4.23 6.27
N GLY A 132 5.19 3.46 7.34
CA GLY A 132 5.69 2.09 7.45
C GLY A 132 7.22 1.94 7.45
N THR A 133 7.70 0.78 6.99
CA THR A 133 9.13 0.39 7.08
C THR A 133 9.99 1.21 6.13
N ALA A 134 9.43 1.60 4.98
CA ALA A 134 10.10 2.46 4.03
C ALA A 134 10.28 3.89 4.58
N GLY A 135 9.29 4.40 5.32
CA GLY A 135 9.40 5.66 6.06
C GLY A 135 10.54 5.68 7.06
N ILE A 136 10.62 4.64 7.90
CA ILE A 136 11.71 4.47 8.87
C ILE A 136 13.07 4.45 8.14
N ALA A 137 13.18 3.71 7.05
CA ALA A 137 14.42 3.62 6.28
C ALA A 137 14.82 4.96 5.63
N LEU A 138 13.88 5.72 5.07
CA LEU A 138 14.13 7.07 4.54
C LEU A 138 14.60 8.02 5.64
N LEU A 139 13.93 7.99 6.79
CA LEU A 139 14.29 8.85 7.90
C LEU A 139 15.69 8.57 8.45
N LEU A 140 16.06 7.29 8.56
CA LEU A 140 17.41 6.88 8.94
C LEU A 140 18.46 7.24 7.89
N ASP A 141 18.11 7.20 6.60
CA ASP A 141 18.99 7.61 5.49
C ASP A 141 19.26 9.12 5.52
N TYR A 142 18.30 9.93 5.96
CA TYR A 142 18.51 11.37 6.15
C TYR A 142 19.33 11.69 7.41
N ALA A 143 19.24 10.87 8.46
CA ALA A 143 19.93 11.09 9.72
C ALA A 143 21.34 10.48 9.79
N GLY A 144 21.67 9.54 8.91
CA GLY A 144 22.88 8.73 8.99
C GLY A 144 23.64 8.61 7.66
N PRO A 145 24.84 8.01 7.69
CA PRO A 145 25.67 7.86 6.49
C PRO A 145 25.32 6.61 5.67
N LEU A 146 24.44 5.74 6.17
CA LEU A 146 24.04 4.54 5.44
C LEU A 146 23.03 4.89 4.36
N SER A 147 23.16 4.20 3.23
CA SER A 147 22.22 4.36 2.12
C SER A 147 20.88 3.68 2.40
N PHE A 148 19.81 4.29 1.87
CA PHE A 148 18.44 3.83 1.96
C PHE A 148 18.29 2.32 1.69
N GLY A 149 18.88 1.78 0.64
CA GLY A 149 18.75 0.35 0.32
C GLY A 149 19.26 -0.57 1.44
N ALA A 150 20.41 -0.25 2.04
CA ALA A 150 20.96 -1.00 3.16
C ALA A 150 20.09 -0.86 4.42
N LEU A 151 19.62 0.35 4.72
CA LEU A 151 18.73 0.63 5.85
C LEU A 151 17.37 -0.05 5.69
N PHE A 152 16.82 -0.04 4.48
CA PHE A 152 15.54 -0.66 4.18
C PHE A 152 15.61 -2.17 4.38
N MET A 153 16.71 -2.81 3.98
CA MET A 153 16.98 -4.20 4.32
C MET A 153 17.06 -4.43 5.83
N LEU A 154 17.89 -3.65 6.53
CA LEU A 154 18.14 -3.81 7.96
C LEU A 154 16.87 -3.62 8.81
N VAL A 155 16.11 -2.57 8.52
CA VAL A 155 14.82 -2.28 9.16
C VAL A 155 13.84 -3.44 8.96
N ASN A 156 13.88 -4.12 7.82
CA ASN A 156 12.99 -5.24 7.51
C ASN A 156 13.39 -6.59 8.14
N VAL A 157 14.64 -6.77 8.58
CA VAL A 157 15.12 -8.02 9.22
C VAL A 157 14.22 -8.51 10.37
N PRO A 158 13.89 -7.69 11.40
CA PRO A 158 13.03 -8.14 12.49
C PRO A 158 11.62 -8.52 12.01
N PHE A 159 11.15 -7.87 10.95
CA PHE A 159 9.85 -8.15 10.34
C PHE A 159 9.83 -9.45 9.53
N PHE A 160 10.97 -9.87 8.97
CA PHE A 160 11.07 -11.18 8.32
C PHE A 160 10.89 -12.31 9.33
N ALA A 161 11.47 -12.19 10.53
CA ALA A 161 11.26 -13.17 11.60
C ALA A 161 9.76 -13.27 11.99
N LEU A 162 9.08 -12.13 12.11
CA LEU A 162 7.63 -12.09 12.35
C LEU A 162 6.83 -12.68 11.19
N ALA A 163 7.26 -12.45 9.94
CA ALA A 163 6.62 -13.00 8.75
C ALA A 163 6.73 -14.53 8.69
N VAL A 164 7.89 -15.10 9.03
CA VAL A 164 8.05 -16.58 9.10
C VAL A 164 7.06 -17.15 10.10
N TRP A 165 6.95 -16.53 11.28
CA TRP A 165 6.06 -17.02 12.34
C TRP A 165 4.58 -16.91 12.00
N LYS A 166 4.14 -15.83 11.32
CA LYS A 166 2.71 -15.56 11.06
C LYS A 166 2.20 -16.01 9.70
N LYS A 167 2.99 -15.85 8.64
CA LYS A 167 2.60 -16.09 7.24
C LYS A 167 3.29 -17.31 6.62
N GLY A 168 4.34 -17.82 7.26
CA GLY A 168 5.12 -18.96 6.79
C GLY A 168 6.31 -18.58 5.90
N ILE A 169 7.13 -19.58 5.59
CA ILE A 169 8.41 -19.41 4.90
C ILE A 169 8.23 -18.95 3.45
N ALA A 170 7.25 -19.48 2.72
CA ALA A 170 7.06 -19.16 1.30
C ALA A 170 6.73 -17.67 1.07
N PHE A 171 5.82 -17.10 1.89
CA PHE A 171 5.52 -15.67 1.88
C PHE A 171 6.73 -14.83 2.27
N THR A 172 7.47 -15.29 3.27
CA THR A 172 8.66 -14.57 3.76
C THR A 172 9.75 -14.51 2.70
N LEU A 173 10.04 -15.61 2.01
CA LEU A 173 11.05 -15.63 0.96
C LEU A 173 10.71 -14.67 -0.19
N ARG A 174 9.44 -14.62 -0.60
CA ARG A 174 8.95 -13.64 -1.60
C ARG A 174 9.12 -12.21 -1.09
N THR A 175 8.81 -11.96 0.17
CA THR A 175 8.96 -10.65 0.82
C THR A 175 10.42 -10.22 0.90
N VAL A 176 11.33 -11.11 1.33
CA VAL A 176 12.78 -10.84 1.36
C VAL A 176 13.29 -10.52 -0.03
N LEU A 177 12.93 -11.32 -1.05
CA LEU A 177 13.31 -11.06 -2.43
C LEU A 177 12.78 -9.71 -2.92
N THR A 178 11.54 -9.38 -2.60
CA THR A 178 10.91 -8.10 -2.98
C THR A 178 11.64 -6.92 -2.33
N VAL A 179 11.91 -6.99 -1.03
CA VAL A 179 12.69 -5.98 -0.30
C VAL A 179 14.10 -5.88 -0.87
N ALA A 180 14.72 -6.99 -1.27
CA ALA A 180 16.05 -7.01 -1.88
C ALA A 180 16.05 -6.30 -3.22
N MET A 181 15.04 -6.57 -4.06
CA MET A 181 14.91 -5.92 -5.36
C MET A 181 14.61 -4.43 -5.20
N VAL A 182 13.73 -4.02 -4.28
CA VAL A 182 13.50 -2.58 -4.00
C VAL A 182 14.78 -1.90 -3.51
N SER A 183 15.54 -2.57 -2.65
CA SER A 183 16.85 -2.06 -2.17
C SER A 183 17.83 -1.92 -3.33
N ALA A 184 17.94 -2.91 -4.21
CA ALA A 184 18.78 -2.83 -5.41
C ALA A 184 18.34 -1.71 -6.36
N MET A 185 17.03 -1.60 -6.61
CA MET A 185 16.46 -0.53 -7.43
C MET A 185 16.73 0.86 -6.84
N SER A 186 16.81 1.00 -5.52
CA SER A 186 17.14 2.28 -4.90
C SER A 186 18.56 2.80 -5.22
N TYR A 187 19.49 1.91 -5.58
CA TYR A 187 20.79 2.28 -6.12
C TYR A 187 20.74 2.50 -7.63
N LEU A 188 19.89 1.75 -8.34
CA LEU A 188 19.77 1.83 -9.80
C LEU A 188 19.07 3.12 -10.26
N HIS A 189 17.99 3.53 -9.60
CA HIS A 189 17.23 4.74 -9.98
C HIS A 189 18.10 6.00 -10.07
N PRO A 190 18.88 6.39 -9.05
CA PRO A 190 19.72 7.58 -9.16
C PRO A 190 20.86 7.43 -10.17
N ALA A 191 21.29 6.20 -10.50
CA ALA A 191 22.31 5.97 -11.52
C ALA A 191 21.77 6.13 -12.96
N VAL A 192 20.47 5.90 -13.17
CA VAL A 192 19.82 5.99 -14.48
C VAL A 192 19.09 7.33 -14.65
N PHE A 193 18.37 7.76 -13.62
CA PHE A 193 17.61 9.00 -13.60
C PHE A 193 18.38 10.10 -12.88
N HIS A 194 18.88 11.06 -13.66
CA HIS A 194 19.52 12.26 -13.14
C HIS A 194 18.44 13.32 -12.91
N ILE A 195 17.86 13.31 -11.71
CA ILE A 195 16.85 14.29 -11.30
C ILE A 195 17.54 15.29 -10.37
N GLU A 196 17.72 16.53 -10.83
CA GLU A 196 18.33 17.59 -10.03
C GLU A 196 17.40 18.08 -8.91
N SER A 197 16.12 18.24 -9.21
CA SER A 197 15.10 18.57 -8.22
C SER A 197 13.72 18.12 -8.67
N VAL A 198 12.89 17.70 -7.72
CA VAL A 198 11.47 17.47 -7.91
C VAL A 198 10.72 18.47 -7.05
N ASP A 199 9.65 19.06 -7.59
CA ASP A 199 8.73 19.85 -6.77
C ASP A 199 8.28 19.02 -5.55
N PRO A 200 8.44 19.51 -4.32
CA PRO A 200 8.17 18.70 -3.13
C PRO A 200 6.73 18.21 -3.03
N VAL A 201 5.75 18.99 -3.52
CA VAL A 201 4.34 18.59 -3.49
C VAL A 201 4.12 17.43 -4.45
N TYR A 202 4.59 17.56 -5.69
CA TYR A 202 4.46 16.52 -6.71
C TYR A 202 5.21 15.25 -6.33
N GLY A 203 6.47 15.36 -5.90
CA GLY A 203 7.29 14.23 -5.48
C GLY A 203 6.69 13.48 -4.29
N THR A 204 6.14 14.20 -3.32
CA THR A 204 5.56 13.58 -2.12
C THR A 204 4.22 12.89 -2.41
N LEU A 205 3.30 13.56 -3.10
CA LEU A 205 1.99 12.99 -3.39
C LEU A 205 2.07 11.90 -4.46
N GLY A 206 2.79 12.17 -5.56
CA GLY A 206 3.02 11.22 -6.64
C GLY A 206 3.83 10.02 -6.18
N GLY A 207 4.89 10.25 -5.40
CA GLY A 207 5.71 9.18 -4.83
C GLY A 207 4.90 8.25 -3.92
N ASN A 208 4.13 8.80 -2.97
CA ASN A 208 3.28 7.98 -2.09
C ASN A 208 2.15 7.27 -2.84
N LEU A 209 1.56 7.89 -3.87
CA LEU A 209 0.59 7.24 -4.73
C LEU A 209 1.19 6.02 -5.43
N LEU A 210 2.37 6.16 -6.03
CA LEU A 210 3.07 5.06 -6.70
C LEU A 210 3.47 3.97 -5.70
N VAL A 211 3.99 4.33 -4.52
CA VAL A 211 4.25 3.35 -3.45
C VAL A 211 2.98 2.57 -3.10
N GLY A 212 1.84 3.25 -2.98
CA GLY A 212 0.56 2.61 -2.70
C GLY A 212 0.13 1.64 -3.79
N VAL A 213 0.22 2.05 -5.07
CA VAL A 213 -0.11 1.18 -6.21
C VAL A 213 0.84 -0.03 -6.27
N GLY A 214 2.15 0.19 -6.11
CA GLY A 214 3.13 -0.89 -6.09
C GLY A 214 2.87 -1.88 -4.95
N LEU A 215 2.52 -1.39 -3.76
CA LEU A 215 2.13 -2.24 -2.62
C LEU A 215 0.89 -3.08 -2.92
N LEU A 216 -0.15 -2.51 -3.56
CA LEU A 216 -1.35 -3.27 -3.94
C LEU A 216 -1.02 -4.42 -4.89
N ILE A 217 -0.16 -4.17 -5.88
CA ILE A 217 0.30 -5.21 -6.82
C ILE A 217 1.06 -6.30 -6.05
N LEU A 218 1.98 -5.93 -5.17
CA LEU A 218 2.76 -6.88 -4.38
C LEU A 218 1.88 -7.73 -3.46
N PHE A 219 0.91 -7.11 -2.78
CA PHE A 219 -0.03 -7.84 -1.92
C PHE A 219 -0.86 -8.85 -2.72
N ARG A 220 -1.26 -8.50 -3.95
CA ARG A 220 -1.99 -9.41 -4.84
C ARG A 220 -1.19 -10.67 -5.21
N HIS A 221 0.14 -10.56 -5.29
CA HIS A 221 1.03 -11.69 -5.57
C HIS A 221 1.65 -12.34 -4.31
N GLY A 222 1.14 -11.97 -3.12
CA GLY A 222 1.57 -12.57 -1.86
C GLY A 222 2.98 -12.15 -1.43
N ALA A 223 3.38 -10.92 -1.74
CA ALA A 223 4.62 -10.28 -1.29
C ALA A 223 4.30 -8.98 -0.52
N SER A 224 5.29 -8.44 0.21
CA SER A 224 5.17 -7.18 0.95
C SER A 224 6.48 -6.39 0.89
N LEU A 225 6.43 -5.10 1.21
CA LEU A 225 7.61 -4.21 1.39
C LEU A 225 7.92 -3.91 2.86
N GLY A 226 7.16 -4.53 3.77
CA GLY A 226 7.27 -4.28 5.19
C GLY A 226 6.52 -5.32 6.01
N GLY A 227 6.96 -5.53 7.24
CA GLY A 227 6.18 -6.30 8.21
C GLY A 227 5.40 -5.44 9.18
N ILE A 228 5.30 -4.12 9.03
CA ILE A 228 4.44 -3.32 9.93
C ILE A 228 2.98 -3.77 9.83
N ASN A 229 2.50 -4.17 8.65
CA ASN A 229 1.18 -4.79 8.51
C ASN A 229 1.07 -6.13 9.28
N ILE A 230 2.13 -6.95 9.25
CA ILE A 230 2.18 -8.22 10.00
C ILE A 230 2.27 -7.96 11.50
N LEU A 231 3.05 -6.96 11.91
CA LEU A 231 3.16 -6.52 13.30
C LEU A 231 1.82 -6.00 13.82
N ALA A 232 1.10 -5.22 13.02
CA ALA A 232 -0.23 -4.73 13.36
C ALA A 232 -1.21 -5.90 13.57
N LEU A 233 -1.16 -6.92 12.72
CA LEU A 233 -1.96 -8.15 12.90
C LEU A 233 -1.54 -8.93 14.16
N VAL A 234 -0.23 -9.05 14.43
CA VAL A 234 0.28 -9.71 15.63
C VAL A 234 -0.21 -9.00 16.89
N LEU A 235 -0.14 -7.66 16.93
CA LEU A 235 -0.63 -6.86 18.05
C LEU A 235 -2.14 -6.93 18.18
N GLN A 236 -2.88 -7.01 17.07
CA GLN A 236 -4.31 -7.22 17.09
C GLN A 236 -4.66 -8.56 17.76
N GLU A 237 -3.98 -9.64 17.39
CA GLU A 237 -4.25 -10.96 17.96
C GLU A 237 -3.80 -11.07 19.43
N LYS A 238 -2.69 -10.43 19.81
CA LYS A 238 -2.14 -10.53 21.17
C LYS A 238 -2.76 -9.56 22.18
N LEU A 239 -3.07 -8.33 21.75
CA LEU A 239 -3.53 -7.24 22.62
C LEU A 239 -4.97 -6.82 22.34
N GLY A 240 -5.63 -7.38 21.32
CA GLY A 240 -6.99 -7.00 20.92
C GLY A 240 -7.08 -5.63 20.23
N TRP A 241 -5.94 -5.03 19.85
CA TRP A 241 -5.91 -3.70 19.24
C TRP A 241 -6.38 -3.75 17.78
N ARG A 242 -7.03 -2.69 17.30
CA ARG A 242 -7.36 -2.59 15.87
C ARG A 242 -6.08 -2.38 15.05
N ALA A 243 -5.79 -3.25 14.08
CA ALA A 243 -4.58 -3.14 13.25
C ALA A 243 -4.39 -1.75 12.61
N GLY A 244 -5.49 -1.11 12.18
CA GLY A 244 -5.46 0.26 11.67
C GLY A 244 -4.94 1.29 12.67
N TYR A 245 -5.26 1.16 13.97
CA TYR A 245 -4.73 2.06 15.00
C TYR A 245 -3.23 1.82 15.26
N VAL A 246 -2.77 0.57 15.18
CA VAL A 246 -1.34 0.26 15.28
C VAL A 246 -0.58 0.90 14.13
N GLN A 247 -1.08 0.76 12.91
CA GLN A 247 -0.47 1.37 11.73
C GLN A 247 -0.45 2.91 11.83
N MET A 248 -1.58 3.52 12.22
CA MET A 248 -1.65 4.97 12.43
C MET A 248 -0.70 5.45 13.52
N ALA A 249 -0.56 4.71 14.62
CA ALA A 249 0.39 5.05 15.68
C ALA A 249 1.83 5.01 15.17
N VAL A 250 2.20 3.99 14.40
CA VAL A 250 3.54 3.89 13.81
C VAL A 250 3.80 5.03 12.82
N ASP A 251 2.86 5.33 11.94
CA ASP A 251 2.98 6.42 10.97
C ASP A 251 3.10 7.78 11.69
N VAL A 252 2.30 8.04 12.74
CA VAL A 252 2.40 9.26 13.55
C VAL A 252 3.77 9.36 14.22
N VAL A 253 4.29 8.27 14.78
CA VAL A 253 5.64 8.25 15.38
C VAL A 253 6.70 8.60 14.33
N ILE A 254 6.64 8.01 13.13
CA ILE A 254 7.57 8.32 12.03
C ILE A 254 7.50 9.81 11.65
N ILE A 255 6.29 10.36 11.51
CA ILE A 255 6.08 11.77 11.19
C ILE A 255 6.62 12.69 12.30
N LEU A 256 6.39 12.36 13.58
CA LEU A 256 6.93 13.13 14.70
C LEU A 256 8.46 13.11 14.72
N PHE A 257 9.09 11.94 14.50
CA PHE A 257 10.54 11.88 14.40
C PHE A 257 11.06 12.59 13.15
N SER A 258 10.30 12.65 12.06
CA SER A 258 10.72 13.39 10.86
C SER A 258 10.89 14.90 11.10
N LEU A 259 10.23 15.49 12.11
CA LEU A 259 10.42 16.88 12.51
C LEU A 259 11.83 17.19 13.02
N THR A 260 12.58 16.18 13.48
CA THR A 260 13.96 16.39 13.96
C THR A 260 14.99 16.35 12.83
N VAL A 261 14.60 15.85 11.66
CA VAL A 261 15.52 15.61 10.52
C VAL A 261 15.16 16.46 9.30
N VAL A 262 13.89 16.77 9.11
CA VAL A 262 13.36 17.41 7.89
C VAL A 262 12.58 18.69 8.26
N SER A 263 12.51 19.64 7.31
CA SER A 263 11.80 20.91 7.54
C SER A 263 10.29 20.70 7.80
N PRO A 264 9.66 21.54 8.64
CA PRO A 264 8.24 21.38 8.99
C PRO A 264 7.30 21.36 7.77
N TRP A 265 7.64 22.08 6.70
CA TRP A 265 6.88 22.05 5.46
C TRP A 265 6.86 20.66 4.80
N ILE A 266 8.03 20.02 4.70
CA ILE A 266 8.13 18.67 4.13
C ILE A 266 7.48 17.64 5.04
N VAL A 267 7.48 17.84 6.36
CA VAL A 267 6.76 16.97 7.29
C VAL A 267 5.24 17.03 7.06
N LEU A 268 4.68 18.22 6.87
CA LEU A 268 3.26 18.37 6.52
C LEU A 268 2.94 17.68 5.18
N LEU A 269 3.81 17.84 4.18
CA LEU A 269 3.66 17.13 2.91
C LEU A 269 3.78 15.61 3.09
N SER A 270 4.71 15.14 3.91
CA SER A 270 4.90 13.71 4.22
C SER A 270 3.67 13.12 4.92
N ALA A 271 3.05 13.88 5.83
CA ALA A 271 1.80 13.48 6.46
C ALA A 271 0.65 13.39 5.43
N ALA A 272 0.51 14.38 4.54
CA ALA A 272 -0.46 14.35 3.46
C ALA A 272 -0.21 13.16 2.49
N GLY A 273 1.04 12.91 2.14
CA GLY A 273 1.45 11.78 1.33
C GLY A 273 1.18 10.43 1.99
N ALA A 274 1.44 10.30 3.29
CA ALA A 274 1.11 9.10 4.06
C ALA A 274 -0.41 8.85 4.10
N VAL A 275 -1.23 9.91 4.18
CA VAL A 275 -2.68 9.80 4.05
C VAL A 275 -3.06 9.29 2.65
N VAL A 276 -2.45 9.81 1.58
CA VAL A 276 -2.67 9.32 0.21
C VAL A 276 -2.32 7.83 0.09
N LEU A 277 -1.15 7.43 0.59
CA LEU A 277 -0.72 6.03 0.61
C LEU A 277 -1.76 5.15 1.33
N ASN A 278 -2.13 5.54 2.54
CA ASN A 278 -3.08 4.80 3.36
C ASN A 278 -4.48 4.75 2.73
N LEU A 279 -4.90 5.82 2.04
CA LEU A 279 -6.17 5.85 1.30
C LEU A 279 -6.16 4.88 0.11
N VAL A 280 -5.08 4.86 -0.66
CA VAL A 280 -4.90 3.91 -1.78
C VAL A 280 -5.01 2.48 -1.27
N LEU A 281 -4.35 2.17 -0.16
CA LEU A 281 -4.45 0.86 0.49
C LEU A 281 -5.88 0.61 0.99
N ALA A 282 -6.49 1.53 1.74
CA ALA A 282 -7.80 1.33 2.35
C ALA A 282 -8.93 1.14 1.32
N LEU A 283 -8.93 1.89 0.22
CA LEU A 283 -9.97 1.83 -0.81
C LEU A 283 -9.85 0.57 -1.68
N ASN A 284 -8.64 0.08 -1.92
CA ASN A 284 -8.40 -1.05 -2.82
C ASN A 284 -8.22 -2.38 -2.09
N HIS A 285 -7.73 -2.36 -0.85
CA HIS A 285 -7.54 -3.54 -0.04
C HIS A 285 -8.82 -3.82 0.78
N LYS A 286 -9.71 -4.67 0.25
CA LYS A 286 -10.86 -5.19 1.02
C LYS A 286 -10.38 -6.06 2.20
N GLN A 287 -10.18 -5.47 3.39
CA GLN A 287 -10.10 -6.20 4.65
C GLN A 287 -11.52 -6.51 5.14
N GLY A 288 -12.06 -7.71 4.88
CA GLY A 288 -13.44 -7.97 5.29
C GLY A 288 -14.06 -9.36 5.10
N ARG A 289 -13.31 -10.43 4.83
CA ARG A 289 -13.89 -11.80 4.76
C ARG A 289 -13.42 -12.76 5.85
N TYR A 290 -12.78 -12.27 6.92
CA TYR A 290 -12.29 -13.09 8.04
C TYR A 290 -12.86 -12.69 9.41
N LEU A 291 -14.03 -12.05 9.45
CA LEU A 291 -14.87 -12.10 10.65
C LEU A 291 -15.91 -13.18 10.36
N GLY A 292 -15.58 -14.40 10.76
CA GLY A 292 -16.45 -15.56 10.61
C GLY A 292 -17.79 -15.29 11.29
N ARG A 293 -18.87 -15.70 10.60
CA ARG A 293 -20.10 -16.09 11.28
C ARG A 293 -19.73 -17.20 12.26
N THR A 294 -19.88 -16.93 13.53
CA THR A 294 -20.21 -17.94 14.54
C THR A 294 -21.68 -17.81 14.83
#